data_AF-A0A377WJK9-F1
#
_entry.id   AF-A0A377WJK9-F1
#
_cell.length_a   1.000
_cell.length_b   1.000
_cell.length_c   1.000
_cell.angle_alpha   90.00
_cell.angle_beta   90.00
_cell.angle_gamma   90.00
#
_symmetry.space_group_name_H-M   'P 1'
#
loop_
_entity.id
_entity.type
_entity.pdbx_description
1 polymer ?
#
loop_
_entity_poly.entity_id
_entity_poly.type
_entity_poly.pdbx_seq_one_letter_code
_entity_poly.pdbx_strand_id
1 'polypeptide(L)'
;MAIAAWQPAWHSELFLPRTATISCGPGTGRRRATLGVLHYSLAGEAFARQWLSAWCARRGWQLQVADGGAVWNLLAWHQGRLMLGWWKRLRASRRWIAHG
;
A
#
# COMPACT_ATOMS: atom_id res chain seq x y z
N MET A 1 -18.10 2.72 -28.43
CA MET A 1 -18.03 2.31 -27.01
C MET A 1 -16.62 2.59 -26.52
N ALA A 2 -16.42 3.60 -25.68
CA ALA A 2 -15.10 3.93 -25.12
C ALA A 2 -14.93 3.25 -23.77
N ILE A 3 -13.85 2.50 -23.58
CA ILE A 3 -13.46 1.95 -22.28
C ILE A 3 -12.82 3.09 -21.50
N ALA A 4 -13.45 3.55 -20.42
CA ALA A 4 -12.84 4.52 -19.53
C ALA A 4 -11.64 3.89 -18.80
N ALA A 5 -10.52 4.60 -18.74
CA ALA A 5 -9.37 4.15 -17.97
C ALA A 5 -9.73 4.04 -16.48
N TRP A 6 -9.35 2.93 -15.84
CA TRP A 6 -9.57 2.71 -14.41
C TRP A 6 -8.92 3.83 -13.57
N GLN A 7 -9.69 4.41 -12.65
CA GLN A 7 -9.25 5.52 -11.78
C GLN A 7 -9.36 5.12 -10.30
N PRO A 8 -8.29 4.53 -9.72
CA PRO A 8 -8.33 4.09 -8.34
C PRO A 8 -8.43 5.26 -7.34
N ALA A 9 -9.19 5.06 -6.26
CA ALA A 9 -9.29 6.02 -5.16
C ALA A 9 -7.96 6.26 -4.42
N TRP A 10 -7.04 5.30 -4.43
CA TRP A 10 -5.72 5.44 -3.81
C TRP A 10 -4.63 4.72 -4.57
N HIS A 11 -3.39 5.18 -4.36
CA HIS A 11 -2.17 4.50 -4.78
C HIS A 11 -1.26 4.29 -3.57
N SER A 12 -0.43 3.26 -3.61
CA SER A 12 0.48 2.98 -2.53
C SER A 12 1.70 2.17 -2.94
N GLU A 13 2.74 2.27 -2.13
CA GLU A 13 4.02 1.61 -2.32
C GLU A 13 4.27 0.67 -1.13
N LEU A 14 4.54 -0.60 -1.41
CA LEU A 14 4.73 -1.65 -0.41
C LEU A 14 6.08 -2.34 -0.59
N PHE A 15 6.87 -2.36 0.46
CA PHE A 15 8.20 -2.98 0.51
C PHE A 15 8.20 -4.18 1.46
N LEU A 16 8.73 -5.31 1.00
CA LEU A 16 8.79 -6.57 1.76
C LEU A 16 10.10 -7.33 1.49
N PRO A 17 10.59 -8.14 2.42
CA PRO A 17 11.59 -9.16 2.17
C PRO A 17 11.14 -10.12 1.07
N ARG A 18 12.07 -10.59 0.23
CA ARG A 18 11.80 -11.55 -0.84
C ARG A 18 11.24 -12.89 -0.35
N THR A 19 11.53 -13.24 0.90
CA THR A 19 11.03 -14.44 1.58
C THR A 19 9.59 -14.29 2.07
N ALA A 20 9.06 -13.07 2.17
CA ALA A 20 7.69 -12.84 2.57
C ALA A 20 6.75 -13.02 1.37
N THR A 21 5.80 -13.94 1.50
CA THR A 21 4.73 -14.17 0.53
C THR A 21 3.47 -13.41 0.92
N ILE A 22 2.99 -12.57 0.00
CA ILE A 22 1.76 -11.80 0.17
C ILE A 22 0.94 -11.88 -1.11
N SER A 23 -0.36 -12.12 -0.97
CA SER A 23 -1.31 -12.17 -2.09
C SER A 23 -1.94 -10.80 -2.28
N CYS A 24 -1.42 -10.02 -3.22
CA CYS A 24 -2.02 -8.73 -3.58
C CYS A 24 -3.13 -8.90 -4.62
N GLY A 25 -4.14 -8.03 -4.57
CA GLY A 25 -5.30 -8.07 -5.46
C GLY A 25 -5.01 -7.66 -6.91
N PRO A 26 -6.04 -7.66 -7.78
CA PRO A 26 -5.93 -7.18 -9.17
C PRO A 26 -5.47 -5.71 -9.23
N GLY A 27 -4.70 -5.35 -10.26
CA GLY A 27 -4.13 -4.00 -10.40
C GLY A 27 -2.80 -3.78 -9.65
N THR A 28 -2.16 -4.85 -9.19
CA THR A 28 -0.86 -4.79 -8.50
C THR A 28 0.30 -4.92 -9.47
N GLY A 29 1.24 -3.96 -9.46
CA GLY A 29 2.53 -4.08 -10.12
C GLY A 29 3.60 -4.58 -9.15
N ARG A 30 4.40 -5.58 -9.54
CA ARG A 30 5.54 -6.08 -8.74
C ARG A 30 6.85 -5.76 -9.44
N ARG A 31 7.80 -5.17 -8.71
CA ARG A 31 9.19 -4.99 -9.15
C ARG A 31 10.14 -5.38 -8.01
N ARG A 32 11.42 -5.59 -8.33
CA ARG A 32 12.47 -5.70 -7.30
C ARG A 32 13.02 -4.30 -7.05
N ALA A 33 13.01 -3.84 -5.80
CA ALA A 33 13.56 -2.53 -5.44
C ALA A 33 15.07 -2.56 -5.15
N THR A 34 15.57 -3.63 -4.52
CA THR A 34 16.99 -3.86 -4.20
C THR A 34 17.21 -5.36 -3.94
N LEU A 35 18.45 -5.84 -3.86
CA LEU A 35 18.78 -7.22 -3.45
C LEU A 35 18.01 -7.60 -2.16
N GLY A 36 17.22 -8.68 -2.24
CA GLY A 36 16.45 -9.19 -1.11
C GLY A 36 15.12 -8.47 -0.81
N VAL A 37 14.80 -7.36 -1.48
CA VAL A 37 13.56 -6.58 -1.23
C VAL A 37 12.67 -6.56 -2.47
N LEU A 38 11.41 -6.89 -2.25
CA LEU A 38 10.31 -6.77 -3.21
C LEU A 38 9.60 -5.45 -3.00
N HIS A 39 9.20 -4.85 -4.10
CA HIS A 39 8.44 -3.62 -4.12
C HIS A 39 7.18 -3.81 -4.96
N TYR A 40 6.05 -3.44 -4.39
CA TYR A 40 4.75 -3.53 -5.01
C TYR A 40 4.12 -2.14 -5.08
N SER A 41 3.71 -1.74 -6.28
CA SER A 41 2.81 -0.61 -6.47
C SER A 41 1.39 -1.16 -6.49
N LEU A 42 0.57 -0.70 -5.54
CA LEU A 42 -0.82 -1.11 -5.36
C LEU A 42 -1.74 0.07 -5.61
N ALA A 43 -2.92 -0.21 -6.16
CA ALA A 43 -3.99 0.76 -6.28
C ALA A 43 -5.34 0.07 -6.09
N GLY A 44 -6.36 0.81 -5.63
CA GLY A 44 -7.66 0.21 -5.37
C GLY A 44 -8.70 1.19 -4.85
N GLU A 45 -9.87 0.66 -4.51
CA GLU A 45 -11.02 1.43 -4.01
C GLU A 45 -11.17 1.35 -2.50
N ALA A 46 -10.87 0.21 -1.84
CA ALA A 46 -11.00 0.07 -0.38
C ALA A 46 -10.20 -1.10 0.24
N PHE A 47 -10.18 -1.16 1.58
CA PHE A 47 -9.80 -2.29 2.47
C PHE A 47 -8.35 -2.79 2.55
N ALA A 48 -7.39 -2.24 1.81
CA ALA A 48 -5.99 -2.68 1.91
C ALA A 48 -5.41 -2.56 3.35
N ARG A 49 -5.85 -1.56 4.13
CA ARG A 49 -5.38 -1.34 5.51
C ARG A 49 -5.74 -2.48 6.45
N GLN A 50 -7.01 -2.87 6.49
CA GLN A 50 -7.48 -3.88 7.43
C GLN A 50 -6.86 -5.24 7.11
N TRP A 51 -6.83 -5.59 5.82
CA TRP A 51 -6.20 -6.82 5.35
C TRP A 51 -4.70 -6.87 5.64
N LEU A 52 -3.95 -5.79 5.36
CA LEU A 52 -2.50 -5.78 5.56
C LEU A 52 -2.13 -5.83 7.04
N SER A 53 -2.88 -5.10 7.88
CA SER A 53 -2.70 -5.11 9.33
C SER A 53 -2.94 -6.51 9.90
N ALA A 54 -4.03 -7.18 9.48
CA ALA A 54 -4.33 -8.55 9.89
C ALA A 54 -3.26 -9.55 9.40
N TRP A 55 -2.75 -9.36 8.18
CA TRP A 55 -1.67 -10.20 7.64
C TRP A 55 -0.37 -10.06 8.44
N CYS A 56 -0.01 -8.85 8.89
CA CYS A 56 1.15 -8.63 9.76
C CYS A 56 0.94 -9.23 11.16
N ALA A 57 -0.25 -9.02 11.74
CA ALA A 57 -0.59 -9.53 13.07
C ALA A 57 -0.51 -11.06 13.14
N ARG A 58 -1.00 -11.78 12.11
CA ARG A 58 -0.89 -13.25 12.02
C ARG A 58 0.55 -13.78 11.99
N ARG A 59 1.52 -12.94 11.62
CA ARG A 59 2.95 -13.28 11.60
C ARG A 59 3.66 -12.89 12.90
N GLY A 60 2.93 -12.36 13.89
CA GLY A 60 3.51 -11.85 15.14
C GLY A 60 4.35 -10.59 14.94
N TRP A 61 4.13 -9.84 13.86
CA TRP A 61 4.88 -8.61 13.60
C TRP A 61 4.28 -7.45 14.37
N GLN A 62 5.14 -6.65 15.01
CA GLN A 62 4.77 -5.45 15.73
C GLN A 62 4.42 -4.35 14.74
N LEU A 63 3.22 -3.79 14.87
CA LEU A 63 2.71 -2.77 13.96
C LEU A 63 2.96 -1.37 14.50
N GLN A 64 3.47 -0.50 13.64
CA GLN A 64 3.48 0.94 13.84
C GLN A 64 2.71 1.59 12.69
N VAL A 65 1.73 2.42 13.04
CA VAL A 65 0.86 3.10 12.08
C VAL A 65 0.99 4.60 12.33
N ALA A 66 1.18 5.37 11.26
CA ALA A 66 0.97 6.82 11.31
C ALA A 66 -0.08 7.24 10.29
N ASP A 67 -0.96 8.13 10.76
CA ASP A 67 -2.09 8.63 9.99
C ASP A 67 -1.96 10.15 9.86
N GLY A 68 -1.62 10.59 8.64
CA GLY A 68 -1.55 12.00 8.26
C GLY A 68 -2.75 12.43 7.40
N GLY A 69 -3.86 11.70 7.45
CA GLY A 69 -5.06 11.96 6.66
C GLY A 69 -4.93 11.58 5.18
N ALA A 70 -4.23 12.42 4.39
CA ALA A 70 -4.05 12.18 2.95
C ALA A 70 -2.91 11.19 2.65
N VAL A 71 -1.95 11.11 3.56
CA VAL A 71 -0.83 10.17 3.54
C VAL A 71 -0.91 9.31 4.79
N TRP A 72 -0.67 8.02 4.61
CA TRP A 72 -0.75 7.05 5.69
C TRP A 72 0.39 6.05 5.50
N ASN A 73 0.99 5.59 6.60
CA ASN A 73 2.00 4.55 6.56
C ASN A 73 1.79 3.46 7.62
N LEU A 74 2.19 2.25 7.27
CA LEU A 74 2.30 1.12 8.19
C LEU A 74 3.66 0.48 8.04
N LEU A 75 4.31 0.34 9.18
CA LEU A 75 5.56 -0.37 9.35
C LEU A 75 5.29 -1.61 10.19
N ALA A 76 5.82 -2.74 9.77
CA ALA A 76 5.77 -3.97 10.53
C ALA A 76 7.17 -4.44 10.88
N TRP A 77 7.39 -4.72 12.16
CA TRP A 77 8.68 -5.09 12.72
C TRP A 77 8.65 -6.51 13.27
N HIS A 78 9.74 -7.24 13.10
CA HIS A 78 9.93 -8.55 13.71
C HIS A 78 11.34 -8.64 14.27
N GLN A 79 11.47 -8.85 15.58
CA GLN A 79 12.76 -8.94 16.27
C GLN A 79 13.68 -7.75 15.96
N GLY A 80 13.15 -6.52 16.04
CA GLY A 80 13.91 -5.29 15.77
C GLY A 80 14.24 -5.01 14.31
N ARG A 81 13.82 -5.88 13.37
CA ARG A 81 14.06 -5.70 11.93
C ARG A 81 12.77 -5.29 11.21
N LEU A 82 12.87 -4.32 10.31
CA LEU A 82 11.75 -3.90 9.47
C LEU A 82 11.42 -5.00 8.44
N MET A 83 10.21 -5.55 8.52
CA MET A 83 9.71 -6.61 7.65
C MET A 83 8.75 -6.09 6.57
N LEU A 84 8.13 -4.94 6.80
CA LEU A 84 7.21 -4.37 5.83
C LEU A 84 7.15 -2.85 6.02
N GLY A 85 7.21 -2.14 4.90
CA GLY A 85 6.89 -0.72 4.85
C GLY A 85 5.83 -0.46 3.80
N TRP A 86 4.72 0.17 4.19
CA TRP A 86 3.62 0.51 3.30
C TRP A 86 3.32 2.01 3.39
N TRP A 87 3.26 2.68 2.24
CA TRP A 87 2.88 4.09 2.11
C TRP A 87 1.69 4.22 1.19
N LYS A 88 0.54 4.63 1.74
CA LYS A 88 -0.67 4.90 0.98
C LYS A 88 -0.86 6.41 0.85
N ARG A 89 -1.21 6.84 -0.36
CA ARG A 89 -1.65 8.20 -0.64
C ARG A 89 -3.03 8.19 -1.27
N LEU A 90 -3.97 8.95 -0.69
CA LEU A 90 -5.27 9.18 -1.31
C LEU A 90 -5.06 9.94 -2.61
N ARG A 91 -5.84 9.60 -3.63
CA ARG A 91 -5.87 10.42 -4.84
C ARG A 91 -6.61 11.71 -4.48
N ALA A 92 -5.99 12.86 -4.75
CA ALA A 92 -6.69 14.13 -4.64
C ALA A 92 -7.88 14.08 -5.61
N SER A 93 -9.10 14.28 -5.10
CA SER A 93 -10.24 14.52 -5.96
C SER A 93 -9.94 15.79 -6.75
N ARG A 94 -9.87 15.68 -8.09
CA ARG A 94 -9.88 16.86 -8.96
C ARG A 94 -11.27 17.47 -8.90
N ARG A 95 -11.58 18.16 -7.80
CA ARG A 95 -12.70 19.10 -7.76
C ARG A 95 -12.15 20.41 -8.30
N TRP A 96 -12.38 20.63 -9.59
CA TRP A 96 -12.07 21.90 -10.23
C TRP A 96 -12.76 23.02 -9.45
N ILE A 97 -11.99 24.03 -9.07
CA ILE A 97 -12.52 25.32 -8.67
C ILE A 97 -13.06 25.95 -9.95
N ALA A 98 -14.38 25.88 -10.15
CA ALA A 98 -15.07 26.75 -11.08
C ALA A 98 -15.46 28.01 -10.29
N HIS A 99 -14.59 29.01 -10.32
CA HIS A 99 -14.87 30.41 -10.03
C HIS A 99 -14.07 31.18 -11.09
N GLY A 100 -14.62 32.00 -11.96
CA GLY A 100 -15.98 32.46 -12.24
C GLY A 100 -15.93 33.22 -13.57
#